data_AF-A0A1G2XCI9-F1
#
_entry.id   AF-A0A1G2XCI9-F1
#
_cell.length_a   1.000
_cell.length_b   1.000
_cell.length_c   1.000
_cell.angle_alpha   90.00
_cell.angle_beta   90.00
_cell.angle_gamma   90.00
#
_symmetry.space_group_name_H-M   'P 1'
#
loop_
_entity.id
_entity.type
_entity.pdbx_description
1 polymer ?
#
loop_
_entity_poly.entity_id
_entity_poly.type
_entity_poly.pdbx_seq_one_letter_code
_entity_poly.pdbx_strand_id
1 'polypeptide(L)'
;MNKKGDKMEKVYGRLISIVTAGYKKATKYIDEKYVIKATCRSLNKTNVEVVLTAGRPNNQERKFIAQCKAAGEKFPIKKIQLKAWTSKKK
;
A
#
# COMPACT_ATOMS: atom_id res chain seq x y z
N MET A 1 11.59 -23.18 8.52
CA MET A 1 10.96 -21.84 8.57
C MET A 1 10.99 -21.19 7.19
N ASN A 2 9.83 -20.83 6.65
CA ASN A 2 9.67 -20.37 5.27
C ASN A 2 9.96 -18.86 5.15
N LYS A 3 11.21 -18.48 4.88
CA LYS A 3 11.73 -17.08 4.90
C LYS A 3 10.97 -16.08 4.02
N LYS A 4 10.21 -16.56 3.01
CA LYS A 4 9.38 -15.70 2.14
C LYS A 4 8.07 -15.28 2.79
N GLY A 5 7.44 -16.15 3.59
CA GLY A 5 6.20 -15.84 4.31
C GLY A 5 6.41 -14.74 5.35
N ASP A 6 7.48 -14.87 6.14
CA ASP A 6 7.85 -13.92 7.20
C ASP A 6 8.06 -12.49 6.68
N LYS A 7 8.67 -12.35 5.49
CA LYS A 7 8.86 -11.04 4.85
C LYS A 7 7.52 -10.39 4.43
N MET A 8 6.56 -11.18 3.94
CA MET A 8 5.28 -10.65 3.50
C MET A 8 4.41 -10.24 4.69
N GLU A 9 4.44 -11.02 5.77
CA GLU A 9 3.73 -10.71 7.01
C GLU A 9 4.17 -9.36 7.59
N LYS A 10 5.48 -9.09 7.61
CA LYS A 10 6.02 -7.77 8.00
C LYS A 10 5.53 -6.64 7.11
N VAL A 11 5.39 -6.88 5.80
CA VAL A 11 4.84 -5.87 4.88
C VAL A 11 3.36 -5.61 5.17
N TYR A 12 2.57 -6.65 5.42
CA TYR A 12 1.16 -6.52 5.76
C TYR A 12 0.96 -5.74 7.06
N GLY A 13 1.65 -6.15 8.13
CA GLY A 13 1.59 -5.46 9.42
C GLY A 13 1.96 -3.98 9.31
N ARG A 14 3.00 -3.66 8.53
CA ARG A 14 3.42 -2.27 8.29
C ARG A 14 2.39 -1.46 7.50
N LEU A 15 1.73 -2.05 6.50
CA LEU A 15 0.71 -1.33 5.74
C LEU A 15 -0.56 -1.09 6.56
N ILE A 16 -0.96 -2.07 7.36
CA ILE A 16 -2.09 -1.96 8.28
C ILE A 16 -1.81 -0.86 9.30
N SER A 17 -0.64 -0.86 9.94
CA SER A 17 -0.31 0.13 10.98
C SER A 17 -0.34 1.58 10.47
N ILE A 18 0.10 1.81 9.22
CA ILE A 18 0.04 3.14 8.60
C ILE A 18 -1.42 3.58 8.37
N VAL A 19 -2.27 2.66 7.91
CA VAL A 19 -3.67 2.96 7.64
C VAL A 19 -4.42 3.24 8.95
N THR A 20 -4.18 2.44 9.99
CA THR A 20 -4.76 2.65 11.32
C THR A 20 -4.25 3.91 12.01
N ALA A 21 -3.06 4.40 11.63
CA ALA A 21 -2.53 5.70 12.09
C ALA A 21 -3.23 6.91 11.45
N GLY A 22 -4.19 6.71 10.54
CA GLY A 22 -5.03 7.78 9.99
C GLY A 22 -4.87 8.04 8.49
N TYR A 23 -4.15 7.18 7.75
CA TYR A 23 -4.13 7.27 6.30
C TYR A 23 -5.28 6.49 5.66
N LYS A 24 -5.83 6.97 4.55
CA LYS A 24 -6.89 6.27 3.81
C LYS A 24 -6.36 5.04 3.08
N LYS A 25 -5.14 5.11 2.54
CA LYS A 25 -4.54 4.01 1.78
C LYS A 25 -3.02 4.02 1.92
N ALA A 26 -2.43 2.82 1.98
CA ALA A 26 -1.00 2.60 1.88
C ALA A 26 -0.74 1.51 0.83
N THR A 27 0.13 1.78 -0.15
CA THR A 27 0.47 0.84 -1.23
C THR A 27 1.98 0.62 -1.28
N LYS A 28 2.38 -0.66 -1.28
CA LYS A 28 3.74 -1.11 -1.52
C LYS A 28 3.81 -1.80 -2.89
N TYR A 29 4.73 -1.35 -3.72
CA TYR A 29 5.00 -1.95 -5.02
C TYR A 29 6.15 -2.94 -4.88
N ILE A 30 5.84 -4.23 -5.00
CA ILE A 30 6.83 -5.29 -4.85
C ILE A 30 7.53 -5.54 -6.18
N ASP A 31 6.75 -5.59 -7.25
CA ASP A 31 7.22 -5.77 -8.62
C ASP A 31 6.23 -5.10 -9.61
N GLU A 32 6.58 -5.04 -10.89
CA GLU A 32 5.75 -4.43 -11.95
C GLU A 32 4.34 -5.04 -12.03
N LYS A 33 4.19 -6.31 -11.64
CA LYS A 33 2.93 -7.07 -11.73
C LYS A 33 2.30 -7.35 -10.38
N TYR A 34 2.96 -6.98 -9.28
CA TYR A 34 2.52 -7.35 -7.93
C TYR A 34 2.61 -6.18 -6.95
N VAL A 35 1.45 -5.82 -6.42
CA VAL A 35 1.29 -4.76 -5.44
C VAL A 35 0.56 -5.27 -4.21
N ILE A 36 0.91 -4.71 -3.07
CA ILE A 36 0.20 -4.92 -1.82
C ILE A 36 -0.34 -3.57 -1.38
N LYS A 37 -1.64 -3.47 -1.18
CA LYS A 37 -2.28 -2.25 -0.68
C LYS A 37 -3.17 -2.56 0.51
N ALA A 38 -3.12 -1.68 1.50
CA ALA A 38 -4.09 -1.60 2.58
C ALA A 38 -4.95 -0.36 2.37
N THR A 39 -6.26 -0.50 2.47
CA THR A 39 -7.23 0.59 2.35
C THR A 39 -8.11 0.62 3.58
N CYS A 40 -8.18 1.76 4.27
CA CYS A 40 -9.16 1.96 5.32
C CYS A 40 -10.53 2.18 4.69
N ARG A 41 -11.52 1.39 5.11
CA ARG A 41 -12.93 1.66 4.82
C ARG A 41 -13.58 2.44 5.93
N SER A 42 -13.35 2.02 7.16
CA SER A 42 -13.85 2.67 8.36
C SER A 42 -12.75 2.74 9.42
N LEU A 43 -12.63 3.90 10.07
CA LEU A 43 -11.79 4.10 11.23
C LEU A 43 -12.57 4.93 12.23
N ASN A 44 -13.15 4.27 13.23
CA ASN A 44 -13.85 4.92 14.33
C ASN A 44 -13.38 4.32 15.67
N LYS A 45 -13.90 4.84 16.78
CA LYS A 45 -13.47 4.42 18.12
C LYS A 45 -13.77 2.95 18.44
N THR A 46 -14.78 2.37 17.78
CA THR A 46 -15.30 1.03 18.11
C THR A 46 -15.04 -0.01 17.02
N ASN A 47 -14.63 0.41 15.83
CA ASN A 47 -14.45 -0.43 14.65
C ASN A 47 -13.34 0.13 13.74
N VAL A 48 -12.46 -0.77 13.32
CA VAL A 48 -11.42 -0.54 12.34
C VAL A 48 -11.59 -1.55 11.21
N GLU A 49 -12.00 -1.08 10.04
CA GLU A 49 -12.14 -1.91 8.84
C GLU A 49 -11.05 -1.56 7.83
N VAL A 50 -10.12 -2.50 7.64
CA VAL A 50 -9.02 -2.39 6.67
C VAL A 50 -9.12 -3.52 5.66
N VAL A 51 -9.15 -3.16 4.38
CA VAL A 51 -9.09 -4.11 3.28
C VAL A 51 -7.66 -4.20 2.78
N LEU A 52 -7.08 -5.38 2.93
CA LEU A 52 -5.80 -5.74 2.33
C LEU A 52 -6.05 -6.36 0.95
N THR A 53 -5.32 -5.90 -0.07
CA THR A 53 -5.32 -6.51 -1.40
C THR A 53 -3.89 -6.75 -1.81
N ALA A 54 -3.56 -7.99 -2.13
CA ALA A 54 -2.27 -8.36 -2.70
C ALA A 54 -2.51 -9.00 -4.08
N GLY A 55 -2.01 -8.39 -5.14
CA GLY A 55 -2.30 -8.86 -6.50
C GLY A 55 -1.88 -7.89 -7.59
N ARG A 56 -2.60 -7.96 -8.73
CA ARG A 56 -2.27 -7.17 -9.93
C ARG A 56 -2.54 -5.68 -9.72
N PRO A 57 -1.65 -4.78 -10.22
CA PRO A 57 -1.88 -3.35 -10.16
C PRO A 57 -3.04 -2.92 -11.05
N ASN A 58 -3.80 -1.94 -10.58
CA ASN A 58 -4.83 -1.25 -11.35
C ASN A 58 -4.20 -0.25 -12.36
N ASN A 59 -5.03 0.38 -13.19
CA ASN A 59 -4.54 1.29 -14.23
C ASN A 59 -3.72 2.48 -13.70
N GLN A 60 -4.07 3.04 -12.54
CA GLN A 60 -3.32 4.16 -11.95
C GLN A 60 -1.98 3.69 -11.37
N GLU A 61 -1.98 2.55 -10.69
CA GLU A 61 -0.78 1.90 -10.15
C GLU A 61 0.19 1.52 -11.28
N ARG A 62 -0.32 1.03 -12.42
CA ARG A 62 0.50 0.75 -13.62
C ARG A 62 1.15 2.01 -14.19
N LYS A 63 0.43 3.13 -14.26
CA LYS A 63 1.00 4.41 -14.71
C LYS A 63 2.12 4.87 -13.77
N PHE A 64 1.92 4.75 -12.47
CA PHE A 64 2.95 5.06 -11.47
C PHE A 64 4.20 4.17 -11.61
N ILE A 65 3.99 2.85 -11.76
CA ILE A 65 5.07 1.88 -12.03
C ILE A 65 5.87 2.28 -13.27
N ALA A 66 5.19 2.67 -14.36
CA ALA A 66 5.85 3.12 -15.58
C ALA A 66 6.69 4.39 -15.36
N GLN A 67 6.21 5.34 -14.56
CA GLN A 67 6.96 6.54 -14.18
C GLN A 67 8.20 6.20 -13.33
N CYS A 68 8.06 5.32 -12.35
CA CYS A 68 9.18 4.84 -11.54
C CYS A 68 10.23 4.12 -12.39
N LYS A 69 9.80 3.32 -13.37
CA LYS A 69 10.70 2.65 -14.31
C LYS A 69 11.44 3.64 -15.20
N ALA A 70 10.75 4.65 -15.72
CA ALA A 70 11.37 5.73 -16.48
C ALA A 70 12.39 6.51 -15.65
N ALA A 71 12.15 6.66 -14.34
CA ALA A 71 13.06 7.28 -13.39
C ALA A 71 14.21 6.35 -12.92
N GLY A 72 14.27 5.10 -13.39
CA GLY A 72 15.30 4.14 -13.01
C GLY A 72 15.18 3.56 -11.60
N GLU A 73 14.01 3.66 -10.95
CA GLU A 73 13.81 3.04 -9.65
C GLU A 73 13.79 1.51 -9.73
N LYS A 74 14.52 0.86 -8.81
CA LYS A 74 14.55 -0.61 -8.70
C LYS A 74 13.38 -1.11 -7.86
N PHE A 75 12.75 -2.19 -8.32
CA PHE A 75 11.77 -2.94 -7.52
C PHE A 75 12.45 -3.80 -6.45
N PRO A 76 11.85 -3.97 -5.26
CA PRO A 76 10.62 -3.32 -4.78
C PRO A 76 10.84 -1.83 -4.49
N ILE A 77 9.87 -0.99 -4.89
CA ILE A 77 9.94 0.46 -4.65
C ILE A 77 10.07 0.68 -3.14
N LYS A 78 11.17 1.29 -2.70
CA LYS A 78 11.51 1.41 -1.26
C LYS A 78 10.43 2.17 -0.50
N LYS A 79 9.90 3.24 -1.10
CA LYS A 79 8.89 4.11 -0.52
C LYS A 79 7.50 3.45 -0.58
N ILE A 80 6.71 3.63 0.48
CA ILE A 80 5.30 3.26 0.51
C ILE A 80 4.52 4.48 0.01
N GLN A 81 3.63 4.28 -0.97
CA GLN A 81 2.77 5.35 -1.45
C GLN A 81 1.56 5.49 -0.54
N LEU A 82 1.36 6.68 0.00
CA LEU A 82 0.29 6.98 0.94
C LEU A 82 -0.78 7.84 0.29
N LYS A 83 -2.03 7.61 0.67
CA LYS A 83 -3.16 8.50 0.36
C LYS A 83 -3.81 8.92 1.66
N ALA A 84 -3.79 10.22 1.93
CA ALA A 84 -4.49 10.80 3.05
C ALA A 84 -6.01 10.80 2.80
N TRP A 85 -6.78 10.97 3.87
CA TRP A 85 -8.18 11.38 3.74
C TRP A 85 -8.23 12.77 3.12
N THR A 86 -9.16 12.98 2.20
CA THR A 86 -9.40 14.31 1.65
C THR A 86 -10.00 15.16 2.77
N SER A 87 -9.22 16.08 3.33
CA SER A 87 -9.80 17.19 4.09
C SER A 87 -10.62 18.02 3.11
N LYS A 88 -11.87 18.36 3.48
CA LYS A 88 -12.61 19.39 2.73
C LYS A 88 -11.70 20.62 2.66
N LYS A 89 -11.48 21.16 1.45
CA LYS A 89 -10.89 22.50 1.33
C LYS A 89 -11.80 23.43 2.11
N LYS A 90 -11.24 24.11 3.11
CA LYS A 90 -11.90 25.21 3.81
C LYS A 90 -12.00 26.39 2.87
#